data_AF-A0A6G1R9K3-F1
#
_entry.id   AF-A0A6G1R9K3-F1
#
_cell.length_a   1.000
_cell.length_b   1.000
_cell.length_c   1.000
_cell.angle_alpha   90.00
_cell.angle_beta   90.00
_cell.angle_gamma   90.00
#
_symmetry.space_group_name_H-M   'P 1'
#
loop_
_entity.id
_entity.type
_entity.pdbx_description
1 polymer ?
#
loop_
_entity_poly.entity_id
_entity_poly.type
_entity_poly.pdbx_seq_one_letter_code
_entity_poly.pdbx_strand_id
1 'polypeptide(L)'
;GGVWWFFTLIIISSYTANLAAFLTVERMVSPIESAEDLAKQTEIAYGTLDSGSTKEFFRRSKIAVYEKMWSYMKSAEPSVFTKTTADGVARVRKSKGKFAFLLESTMNEYIEQRKPCDTMKVGGNLDSKGYGVATPKGSALGWVE
;
A
#
# COMPACT_ATOMS: atom_id res chain seq x y z
N GLY A 1 23.41 41.96 30.76
CA GLY A 1 24.24 41.36 29.70
C GLY A 1 24.19 39.84 29.71
N GLY A 2 24.66 39.19 30.78
CA GLY A 2 24.88 37.73 30.80
C GLY A 2 23.65 36.83 30.69
N VAL A 3 22.49 37.24 31.23
CA VAL A 3 21.24 36.45 31.15
C VAL A 3 20.76 36.28 29.71
N TRP A 4 20.88 37.33 28.89
CA TRP A 4 20.56 37.26 27.46
C TRP A 4 21.51 36.30 26.71
N TRP A 5 22.81 36.36 27.04
CA TRP A 5 23.81 35.49 26.45
C TRP A 5 23.58 34.02 26.78
N PHE A 6 23.23 33.73 28.05
CA PHE A 6 22.87 32.38 28.47
C PHE A 6 21.61 31.89 27.77
N PHE A 7 20.57 32.73 27.68
CA PHE A 7 19.35 32.41 26.93
C PHE A 7 19.63 32.09 25.46
N THR A 8 20.42 32.93 24.77
CA THR A 8 20.77 32.69 23.35
C THR A 8 21.59 31.41 23.16
N LEU A 9 22.48 31.08 24.09
CA LEU A 9 23.29 29.86 24.04
C LEU A 9 22.41 28.62 24.15
N ILE A 10 21.45 28.60 25.07
CA ILE A 10 20.49 27.49 25.21
C ILE A 10 19.67 27.29 23.93
N ILE A 11 19.22 28.37 23.28
CA ILE A 11 18.46 28.30 22.02
C ILE A 11 19.32 27.73 20.88
N ILE A 12 20.55 28.23 20.69
CA ILE A 12 21.44 27.77 19.62
C ILE A 12 21.84 26.31 19.84
N SER A 13 22.17 25.92 21.07
CA SER A 13 22.49 24.52 21.41
C SER A 13 21.31 23.59 21.16
N SER A 14 20.09 23.97 21.52
CA SER A 14 18.89 23.16 21.30
C SER A 14 18.57 23.00 19.80
N TYR A 15 18.73 24.08 19.02
CA TYR A 15 18.56 24.02 17.57
C TYR A 15 19.61 23.14 16.91
N THR A 16 20.88 23.27 17.30
CA THR A 16 21.98 22.46 16.76
C THR A 16 21.80 20.98 17.09
N ALA A 17 21.34 20.66 18.30
CA ALA A 17 21.03 19.29 18.71
C ALA A 17 19.87 18.69 17.91
N ASN A 18 18.76 19.43 17.74
CA ASN A 18 17.63 18.98 16.93
C ASN A 18 17.98 18.83 15.45
N LEU A 19 18.81 19.74 14.91
CA LEU A 19 19.27 19.66 13.53
C LEU A 19 20.18 18.43 13.32
N ALA A 20 21.11 18.15 14.24
CA ALA A 20 21.95 16.96 14.18
C ALA A 20 21.12 15.67 14.29
N ALA A 21 20.09 15.65 15.14
CA ALA A 21 19.15 14.53 15.23
C ALA A 21 18.36 14.34 13.92
N PHE A 22 17.93 15.43 13.27
CA PHE A 22 17.23 15.35 11.99
C PHE A 22 18.14 14.87 10.85
N LEU A 23 19.38 15.34 10.82
CA LEU A 23 20.36 14.94 9.80
C LEU A 23 20.83 13.48 9.94
N THR A 24 20.74 12.91 11.14
CA THR A 24 21.12 11.51 11.39
C THR A 24 19.95 10.54 11.21
N VAL A 25 18.70 11.02 11.21
CA VAL A 25 17.50 10.20 11.08
C VAL A 25 16.68 10.62 9.87
N GLU A 26 16.89 9.91 8.75
CA GLU A 26 15.93 9.93 7.66
C GLU A 26 14.73 9.06 8.04
N ARG A 27 13.63 9.69 8.47
CA ARG A 27 12.36 8.98 8.63
C ARG A 27 11.82 8.65 7.25
N MET A 28 11.68 7.35 6.95
CA MET A 28 10.85 6.91 5.83
C MET A 28 9.38 7.21 6.16
N VAL A 29 8.91 8.39 5.76
CA VAL A 29 7.49 8.73 5.86
C VAL A 29 6.80 8.10 4.67
N SER A 30 6.02 7.04 4.91
CA SER A 30 5.08 6.56 3.91
C SER A 30 3.97 7.60 3.75
N PRO A 31 3.71 8.15 2.55
CA PRO A 31 2.60 9.07 2.35
C PRO A 31 1.22 8.41 2.51
N ILE A 32 1.17 7.07 2.61
CA ILE A 32 -0.04 6.27 2.75
C ILE A 32 0.13 5.30 3.92
N GLU A 33 -0.83 5.32 4.85
CA GLU A 33 -0.90 4.37 5.96
C GLU A 33 -2.08 3.40 5.83
N SER A 34 -3.14 3.80 5.09
CA SER A 34 -4.38 3.04 4.98
C SER A 34 -5.02 3.10 3.58
N ALA A 35 -5.96 2.19 3.31
CA ALA A 35 -6.75 2.24 2.07
C ALA A 35 -7.70 3.45 2.02
N GLU A 36 -8.13 3.92 3.19
CA GLU A 36 -8.92 5.13 3.34
C GLU A 36 -8.13 6.35 2.86
N ASP A 37 -6.83 6.41 3.14
CA ASP A 37 -5.97 7.51 2.68
C ASP A 37 -5.83 7.49 1.15
N LEU A 38 -5.64 6.29 0.56
CA LEU A 38 -5.67 6.11 -0.90
C LEU A 38 -6.98 6.60 -1.51
N ALA A 39 -8.12 6.35 -0.87
CA ALA A 39 -9.44 6.76 -1.35
C ALA A 39 -9.72 8.28 -1.20
N LYS A 40 -9.01 8.98 -0.30
CA LYS A 40 -9.16 10.42 -0.08
C LYS A 40 -8.37 11.26 -1.08
N GLN A 41 -7.26 10.73 -1.59
CA GLN A 41 -6.34 11.44 -2.49
C GLN A 41 -6.43 10.92 -3.93
N THR A 42 -5.85 11.68 -4.87
CA THR A 42 -5.81 11.33 -6.31
C THR A 42 -4.42 11.43 -6.94
N GLU A 43 -3.39 11.76 -6.15
CA GLU A 43 -2.01 11.94 -6.62
C GLU A 43 -1.31 10.60 -6.89
N ILE A 44 -1.59 9.60 -6.05
CA ILE A 44 -1.10 8.24 -6.16
C ILE A 44 -2.23 7.40 -6.75
N ALA A 45 -2.03 6.98 -8.00
CA ALA A 45 -2.97 6.10 -8.66
C ALA A 45 -2.93 4.70 -8.01
N TYR A 46 -4.03 3.96 -8.06
CA TYR A 46 -4.07 2.61 -7.52
C TYR A 46 -4.92 1.68 -8.38
N GLY A 47 -4.59 0.40 -8.38
CA GLY A 47 -5.28 -0.60 -9.17
C GLY A 47 -5.03 -2.02 -8.71
N THR A 48 -5.78 -2.95 -9.31
CA THR A 48 -5.71 -4.39 -9.05
C THR A 48 -5.36 -5.15 -10.33
N LEU A 49 -5.20 -6.47 -10.21
CA LEU A 49 -5.22 -7.37 -11.36
C LEU A 49 -6.57 -7.26 -12.11
N ASP A 50 -6.54 -7.30 -13.44
CA ASP A 50 -7.73 -7.14 -14.30
C ASP A 50 -8.68 -8.35 -14.25
N SER A 51 -8.13 -9.53 -13.95
CA SER A 51 -8.87 -10.77 -13.75
C SER A 51 -8.50 -11.37 -12.39
N GLY A 52 -9.36 -11.19 -11.38
CA GLY A 52 -9.09 -11.74 -10.06
C GLY A 52 -10.17 -11.47 -9.02
N SER A 53 -10.08 -12.20 -7.91
CA SER A 53 -10.96 -12.07 -6.75
C SER A 53 -10.90 -10.65 -6.14
N THR A 54 -9.74 -9.99 -6.19
CA THR A 54 -9.54 -8.63 -5.69
C THR A 54 -10.35 -7.60 -6.48
N LYS A 55 -10.40 -7.71 -7.81
CA LYS A 55 -11.23 -6.80 -8.63
C LYS A 55 -12.71 -6.97 -8.34
N GLU A 56 -13.17 -8.23 -8.26
CA GLU A 56 -14.56 -8.53 -7.93
C GLU A 56 -14.93 -8.15 -6.49
N PHE A 57 -13.98 -8.20 -5.55
CA PHE A 57 -14.18 -7.68 -4.20
C PHE A 57 -14.57 -6.20 -4.22
N PHE A 58 -13.79 -5.35 -4.89
CA PHE A 58 -14.10 -3.92 -4.99
C PHE A 58 -15.40 -3.66 -5.77
N ARG A 59 -15.68 -4.44 -6.80
CA ARG A 59 -16.90 -4.32 -7.60
C ARG A 59 -18.17 -4.64 -6.81
N ARG A 60 -18.13 -5.59 -5.88
CA ARG A 60 -19.29 -6.07 -5.10
C ARG A 60 -19.36 -5.51 -3.69
N SER A 61 -18.30 -4.85 -3.24
CA SER A 61 -18.25 -4.28 -1.90
C SER A 61 -19.33 -3.22 -1.74
N LYS A 62 -19.94 -3.18 -0.55
CA LYS A 62 -20.97 -2.20 -0.13
C LYS A 62 -20.42 -1.18 0.87
N ILE A 63 -19.13 -1.24 1.17
CA ILE A 63 -18.47 -0.31 2.09
C ILE A 63 -18.15 0.95 1.30
N ALA A 64 -18.62 2.11 1.77
CA ALA A 64 -18.54 3.38 1.06
C ALA A 64 -17.11 3.74 0.59
N VAL A 65 -16.10 3.42 1.40
CA VAL A 65 -14.67 3.63 1.04
C VAL A 65 -14.29 2.80 -0.19
N TYR A 66 -14.64 1.51 -0.20
CA TYR A 66 -14.30 0.59 -1.28
C TYR A 66 -15.14 0.82 -2.54
N GLU A 67 -16.40 1.25 -2.40
CA GLU A 67 -17.22 1.70 -3.55
C GLU A 67 -16.63 2.94 -4.22
N LYS A 68 -16.10 3.89 -3.44
CA LYS A 68 -15.39 5.06 -3.98
C LYS A 68 -14.12 4.65 -4.73
N MET A 69 -13.33 3.74 -4.14
CA MET A 69 -12.13 3.19 -4.79
C MET A 69 -12.48 2.46 -6.09
N TRP A 70 -13.55 1.66 -6.10
CA TRP A 70 -14.02 0.99 -7.30
C TRP A 70 -14.46 1.98 -8.39
N SER A 71 -15.20 3.02 -8.02
CA SER A 71 -15.64 4.05 -8.95
C SER A 71 -14.44 4.74 -9.62
N TYR A 72 -13.42 5.08 -8.83
CA TYR A 72 -12.14 5.59 -9.36
C TYR A 72 -11.47 4.59 -10.31
N MET A 73 -11.30 3.33 -9.90
CA MET A 73 -10.63 2.31 -10.73
C MET A 73 -11.37 2.05 -12.05
N LYS A 74 -12.71 2.14 -12.03
CA LYS A 74 -13.55 1.96 -13.22
C LYS A 74 -13.46 3.14 -14.20
N SER A 75 -13.33 4.36 -13.71
CA SER A 75 -13.26 5.57 -14.54
C SER A 75 -11.84 6.05 -14.84
N ALA A 76 -10.81 5.36 -14.34
CA ALA A 76 -9.43 5.80 -14.48
C ALA A 76 -8.91 5.60 -15.92
N GLU A 77 -8.41 6.68 -16.52
CA GLU A 77 -7.71 6.68 -17.80
C GLU A 77 -6.29 7.25 -17.63
N PRO A 78 -5.22 6.54 -18.00
CA PRO A 78 -5.21 5.18 -18.57
C PRO A 78 -5.54 4.09 -17.54
N SER A 79 -5.93 2.90 -18.01
CA SER A 79 -6.35 1.79 -17.15
C SER A 79 -5.36 1.53 -16.01
N VAL A 80 -5.89 1.49 -14.79
CA VAL A 80 -5.14 1.16 -13.57
C VAL A 80 -5.02 -0.35 -13.36
N PHE A 81 -5.79 -1.14 -14.11
CA PHE A 81 -5.73 -2.60 -14.04
C PHE A 81 -4.51 -3.15 -14.76
N THR A 82 -3.90 -4.19 -14.20
CA THR A 82 -2.78 -4.90 -14.82
C THR A 82 -3.17 -6.31 -15.26
N LYS A 83 -2.53 -6.83 -16.30
CA LYS A 83 -2.84 -8.17 -16.84
C LYS A 83 -2.25 -9.29 -15.98
N THR A 84 -1.05 -9.05 -15.43
CA THR A 84 -0.36 -10.00 -14.55
C THR A 84 0.08 -9.33 -13.25
N THR A 85 0.33 -10.13 -12.22
CA THR A 85 0.89 -9.65 -10.95
C THR A 85 2.29 -9.06 -11.15
N ALA A 86 3.10 -9.66 -12.03
CA ALA A 86 4.44 -9.16 -12.34
C ALA A 86 4.39 -7.77 -12.98
N ASP A 87 3.44 -7.51 -13.88
CA ASP A 87 3.24 -6.19 -14.48
C ASP A 87 2.82 -5.15 -13.43
N GLY A 88 1.97 -5.55 -12.48
CA GLY A 88 1.56 -4.71 -11.33
C GLY A 88 2.75 -4.29 -10.48
N VAL A 89 3.57 -5.26 -10.06
CA VAL A 89 4.80 -5.01 -9.29
C VAL A 89 5.78 -4.14 -10.08
N ALA A 90 6.02 -4.45 -11.36
CA ALA A 90 6.91 -3.66 -12.20
C ALA A 90 6.40 -2.22 -12.40
N ARG A 91 5.09 -2.01 -12.48
CA ARG A 91 4.47 -0.69 -12.57
C ARG A 91 4.74 0.11 -11.30
N VAL A 92 4.52 -0.46 -10.12
CA VAL A 92 4.83 0.20 -8.82
C VAL A 92 6.29 0.66 -8.79
N ARG A 93 7.22 -0.24 -9.13
CA ARG A 93 8.67 0.05 -9.16
C ARG A 93 9.03 1.20 -10.10
N LYS A 94 8.41 1.25 -11.28
CA LYS A 94 8.66 2.30 -12.29
C LYS A 94 7.99 3.64 -11.95
N SER A 95 6.89 3.61 -11.19
CA SER A 95 6.08 4.78 -10.88
C SER A 95 6.62 5.66 -9.76
N LYS A 96 7.76 5.32 -9.13
CA LYS A 96 8.43 6.15 -8.11
C LYS A 96 7.47 6.63 -6.99
N GLY A 97 6.63 5.72 -6.48
CA GLY A 97 5.66 6.03 -5.43
C GLY A 97 4.36 6.71 -5.88
N LYS A 98 4.14 6.90 -7.18
CA LYS A 98 2.88 7.44 -7.75
C LYS A 98 1.86 6.37 -8.17
N PHE A 99 2.15 5.10 -7.90
CA PHE A 99 1.22 4.00 -8.15
C PHE A 99 1.26 2.98 -7.00
N ALA A 100 0.09 2.59 -6.49
CA ALA A 100 -0.09 1.53 -5.50
C ALA A 100 -0.81 0.33 -6.15
N PHE A 101 -0.30 -0.87 -5.89
CA PHE A 101 -0.87 -2.09 -6.43
C PHE A 101 -1.50 -2.93 -5.32
N LEU A 102 -2.77 -3.26 -5.50
CA LEU A 102 -3.57 -4.00 -4.53
C LEU A 102 -3.56 -5.49 -4.90
N LEU A 103 -2.94 -6.31 -4.06
CA LEU A 103 -2.81 -7.75 -4.23
C LEU A 103 -3.00 -8.50 -2.89
N GLU A 104 -3.03 -9.83 -2.95
CA GLU A 104 -3.16 -10.68 -1.76
C GLU A 104 -1.97 -10.54 -0.81
N SER A 105 -2.20 -10.58 0.49
CA SER A 105 -1.19 -10.30 1.52
C SER A 105 0.01 -11.24 1.46
N THR A 106 -0.24 -12.52 1.20
CA THR A 106 0.77 -13.57 1.05
C THR A 106 1.76 -13.26 -0.07
N MET A 107 1.24 -12.82 -1.22
CA MET A 107 2.06 -12.45 -2.37
C MET A 107 2.76 -11.10 -2.13
N ASN A 108 2.14 -10.19 -1.37
CA ASN A 108 2.78 -8.92 -1.02
C ASN A 108 4.02 -9.14 -0.13
N GLU A 109 3.85 -9.89 0.96
CA GLU A 109 4.94 -10.25 1.88
C GLU A 109 6.05 -11.03 1.16
N TYR A 110 5.68 -11.90 0.22
CA TYR A 110 6.64 -12.61 -0.62
C TYR A 110 7.45 -11.67 -1.51
N ILE A 111 6.83 -10.69 -2.17
CA ILE A 111 7.51 -9.75 -3.08
C ILE A 111 8.40 -8.76 -2.31
N GLU A 112 7.96 -8.32 -1.13
CA GLU A 112 8.73 -7.46 -0.23
C GLU A 112 10.08 -8.08 0.17
N GLN A 113 10.11 -9.40 0.42
CA GLN A 113 11.34 -10.11 0.75
C GLN A 113 12.26 -10.38 -0.45
N ARG A 114 11.85 -10.02 -1.68
CA ARG A 114 12.64 -10.23 -2.90
C ARG A 114 13.49 -9.01 -3.21
N LYS A 115 14.70 -9.27 -3.71
CA LYS A 115 15.56 -8.23 -4.28
C LYS A 115 14.80 -7.47 -5.39
N PRO A 116 14.96 -6.14 -5.49
CA PRO A 116 15.90 -5.30 -4.75
C PRO A 116 15.34 -4.67 -3.45
N CYS A 117 14.29 -5.25 -2.82
CA CYS A 117 13.66 -4.72 -1.60
C CYS A 117 13.08 -3.31 -1.78
N ASP A 118 12.43 -3.08 -2.93
CA ASP A 118 11.90 -1.79 -3.39
C ASP A 118 10.37 -1.69 -3.28
N THR A 119 9.75 -2.64 -2.57
CA THR A 119 8.31 -2.70 -2.30
C THR A 119 8.11 -2.90 -0.81
N MET A 120 7.02 -2.37 -0.27
CA MET A 120 6.65 -2.54 1.14
C MET A 120 5.14 -2.71 1.28
N LYS A 121 4.70 -3.52 2.25
CA LYS A 121 3.29 -3.59 2.65
C LYS A 121 2.94 -2.37 3.51
N VAL A 122 1.82 -1.73 3.21
CA VAL A 122 1.26 -0.62 3.99
C VAL A 122 -0.13 -0.97 4.49
N GLY A 123 -0.42 -0.61 5.73
CA GLY A 123 -1.71 -0.84 6.38
C GLY A 123 -2.02 -2.32 6.68
N GLY A 124 -3.24 -2.54 7.17
CA GLY A 124 -3.79 -3.88 7.43
C GLY A 124 -4.37 -4.54 6.18
N ASN A 125 -4.77 -5.81 6.31
CA ASN A 125 -5.50 -6.51 5.26
C ASN A 125 -6.92 -5.92 5.12
N LEU A 126 -7.44 -5.84 3.90
CA LEU A 126 -8.77 -5.29 3.60
C LEU A 126 -9.90 -6.29 3.87
N ASP A 127 -9.57 -7.58 3.86
CA ASP A 127 -10.48 -8.68 4.12
C ASP A 127 -9.74 -9.85 4.78
N SER A 128 -10.51 -10.85 5.21
CA SER A 128 -10.00 -12.12 5.73
C SER A 128 -10.32 -13.22 4.73
N LYS A 129 -9.31 -13.67 3.98
CA LYS A 129 -9.39 -14.73 2.97
C LYS A 129 -8.39 -15.85 3.29
N GLY A 130 -8.66 -17.04 2.76
CA GLY A 130 -7.77 -18.20 2.87
C GLY A 130 -7.79 -19.02 1.58
N TYR A 131 -6.70 -19.74 1.32
CA TYR A 131 -6.61 -20.68 0.21
C TYR A 131 -7.21 -22.04 0.61
N GLY A 132 -7.89 -22.68 -0.32
CA GLY A 132 -8.46 -24.02 -0.16
C GLY A 132 -8.25 -24.86 -1.41
N VAL A 133 -8.23 -26.18 -1.23
CA VAL A 133 -8.16 -27.12 -2.35
C VAL A 133 -9.56 -27.30 -2.91
N ALA A 134 -9.76 -26.99 -4.19
CA ALA A 134 -11.05 -27.15 -4.87
C ALA A 134 -11.08 -28.49 -5.64
N THR A 135 -12.09 -29.32 -5.37
CA THR A 135 -12.41 -30.52 -6.14
C THR A 135 -13.69 -30.30 -6.96
N PRO A 136 -13.90 -31.03 -8.06
CA PRO A 136 -15.17 -30.98 -8.78
C PRO A 136 -16.34 -31.35 -7.86
N LYS A 137 -17.47 -30.67 -8.01
CA LYS A 137 -18.68 -30.96 -7.22
C LYS A 137 -19.09 -32.44 -7.42
N GLY A 138 -19.23 -33.19 -6.33
CA GLY A 138 -19.56 -34.62 -6.36
C GLY A 138 -18.36 -35.54 -6.65
N SER A 139 -17.13 -35.02 -6.66
CA SER A 139 -15.93 -35.85 -6.75
C SER A 139 -15.74 -36.66 -5.46
N ALA A 140 -15.40 -37.95 -5.60
CA ALA A 140 -15.03 -38.83 -4.48
C ALA A 140 -13.75 -38.39 -3.74
N LEU A 141 -13.05 -37.36 -4.23
CA LEU A 141 -11.90 -36.73 -3.58
C LEU A 141 -12.30 -35.66 -2.56
N GLY A 142 -13.56 -35.23 -2.56
CA GLY A 142 -14.08 -34.29 -1.57
C GLY A 142 -14.45 -35.03 -0.29
N TRP A 143 -13.85 -34.63 0.84
CA TRP A 143 -14.27 -35.04 2.17
C TRP A 143 -15.56 -34.30 2.54
N VAL A 144 -16.68 -34.72 1.95
CA VAL A 144 -18.01 -34.31 2.34
C VAL A 144 -18.83 -35.61 2.40
N GLU A 145 -19.07 -36.10 3.61
CA GLU A 145 -20.22 -36.98 3.86
C GLU A 145 -21.52 -36.23 3.58
#